data_AF-A0A6B2CR60-F1
#
_entry.id   AF-A0A6B2CR60-F1
#
_cell.length_a   1.000
_cell.length_b   1.000
_cell.length_c   1.000
_cell.angle_alpha   90.00
_cell.angle_beta   90.00
_cell.angle_gamma   90.00
#
_symmetry.space_group_name_H-M   'P 1'
#
loop_
_entity.id
_entity.type
_entity.pdbx_description
1 polymer ?
#
loop_
_entity_poly.entity_id
_entity_poly.type
_entity_poly.pdbx_seq_one_letter_code
_entity_poly.pdbx_strand_id
1 'polypeptide(L)'
;MGQAGQATGFEGLDLGPLDSILGLGRALGERPVVVFAYAPCRTDEKGNEACDDSLDYIELLKRVLRERYRAVMGGLPAPYHVDLDFIRNRLNIYLPSDVRAGSSIYVIDLRGARPDDLSDRRVVDFLRQRVRELYSQGYGFLVVYGSPRALLALKVSLGLVRPGEGPGAKGYGKLYDAPYEVKVGPEHVDSFRRFAELMYGRGEQRPSPGEEISISDYAVGLEEEFLEQLSKAVRPPEATRLALRAWPSLEGEGEFAVDESLESRVHYLVKAFVFARLVGHISRYLKERGLGEEEALRRALECVKTEGDAKALLASEAGRRQEELGVVPDIYVSSKCSEALGLRGGLDVEVETLYGTGTVIHKVWTTILRRRELLGNVLSNVWVVVPNPSALTHIYHLLSLEEELRPLGDAVTLWTLNLDDNDLGLMRLDDVYGELRKVIGGAQAARRLTSAGA
;
A
#
# COMPACT_ATOMS: atom_id res chain seq x y z
N MET A 1 -5.38 -31.61 -20.60
CA MET A 1 -6.58 -31.14 -19.87
C MET A 1 -6.41 -31.50 -18.40
N GLY A 2 -6.17 -30.60 -17.45
CA GLY A 2 -5.74 -29.21 -17.42
C GLY A 2 -5.14 -29.02 -16.02
N GLN A 3 -3.83 -28.79 -15.96
CA GLN A 3 -3.14 -28.37 -14.75
C GLN A 3 -3.56 -26.93 -14.48
N ALA A 4 -4.30 -26.68 -13.40
CA ALA A 4 -4.41 -25.34 -12.85
C ALA A 4 -3.07 -25.07 -12.15
N GLY A 5 -2.20 -24.33 -12.83
CA GLY A 5 -0.90 -23.95 -12.34
C GLY A 5 -1.04 -23.22 -11.01
N GLN A 6 -0.41 -23.77 -9.98
CA GLN A 6 0.31 -22.92 -9.05
C GLN A 6 1.21 -22.05 -9.94
N ALA A 7 0.90 -20.76 -10.04
CA ALA A 7 1.81 -19.81 -10.64
C ALA A 7 3.16 -20.00 -9.94
N THR A 8 4.10 -20.53 -10.71
CA THR A 8 5.49 -20.70 -10.35
C THR A 8 5.96 -19.44 -9.67
N GLY A 9 6.42 -19.58 -8.43
CA GLY A 9 6.95 -18.47 -7.66
C GLY A 9 8.04 -17.77 -8.44
N PHE A 10 8.02 -16.45 -8.38
CA PHE A 10 9.22 -15.65 -8.55
C PHE A 10 10.27 -16.16 -7.55
N GLU A 11 11.19 -17.01 -8.00
CA GLU A 11 12.42 -17.31 -7.29
C GLU A 11 13.27 -16.02 -7.27
N GLY A 12 13.19 -15.22 -6.20
CA GLY A 12 14.13 -14.09 -6.06
C GLY A 12 13.73 -12.94 -5.13
N LEU A 13 12.44 -12.72 -4.86
CA LEU A 13 11.99 -11.66 -3.95
C LEU A 13 11.61 -12.26 -2.58
N ASP A 14 12.60 -12.42 -1.71
CA ASP A 14 12.43 -12.76 -0.29
C ASP A 14 12.38 -11.47 0.54
N LEU A 15 11.18 -11.06 0.98
CA LEU A 15 11.03 -9.95 1.93
C LEU A 15 10.98 -10.45 3.40
N GLY A 16 11.37 -11.70 3.64
CA GLY A 16 11.50 -12.31 4.95
C GLY A 16 10.23 -12.17 5.78
N PRO A 17 10.29 -11.54 6.97
CA PRO A 17 9.13 -11.44 7.86
C PRO A 17 7.98 -10.59 7.30
N LEU A 18 8.27 -9.67 6.38
CA LEU A 18 7.26 -8.81 5.75
C LEU A 18 6.39 -9.58 4.75
N ASP A 19 6.80 -10.76 4.28
CA ASP A 19 5.97 -11.61 3.41
C ASP A 19 4.66 -12.02 4.05
N SER A 20 4.61 -12.08 5.38
CA SER A 20 3.38 -12.38 6.10
C SER A 20 2.30 -11.32 5.87
N ILE A 21 2.68 -10.04 5.71
CA ILE A 21 1.77 -8.93 5.41
C ILE A 21 1.70 -8.65 3.90
N LEU A 22 2.85 -8.59 3.22
CA LEU A 22 2.92 -8.25 1.80
C LEU A 22 2.48 -9.39 0.88
N GLY A 23 2.54 -10.63 1.34
CA GLY A 23 1.99 -11.79 0.66
C GLY A 23 0.47 -11.74 0.49
N LEU A 24 -0.23 -10.90 1.26
CA LEU A 24 -1.66 -10.60 1.04
C LEU A 24 -1.89 -9.89 -0.30
N GLY A 25 -0.89 -9.21 -0.85
CA GLY A 25 -0.92 -8.65 -2.21
C GLY A 25 -0.97 -9.70 -3.33
N ARG A 26 -0.72 -10.97 -3.01
CA ARG A 26 -0.86 -12.12 -3.93
C ARG A 26 -2.26 -12.76 -3.86
N ALA A 27 -3.07 -12.43 -2.84
CA ALA A 27 -4.43 -12.93 -2.73
C ALA A 27 -5.29 -12.29 -3.83
N LEU A 28 -5.58 -13.05 -4.87
CA LEU A 28 -6.54 -12.72 -5.92
C LEU A 28 -7.79 -13.53 -5.64
N GLY A 29 -8.87 -12.87 -5.27
CA GLY A 29 -10.13 -13.54 -4.99
C GLY A 29 -11.29 -12.58 -4.94
N GLU A 30 -12.47 -13.04 -5.34
CA GLU A 30 -13.73 -12.31 -5.23
C GLU A 30 -14.38 -12.47 -3.85
N ARG A 31 -13.76 -13.30 -2.99
CA ARG A 31 -14.26 -13.72 -1.68
C ARG A 31 -13.46 -13.07 -0.55
N PRO A 32 -14.01 -13.01 0.68
CA PRO A 32 -13.27 -12.55 1.83
C PRO A 32 -12.02 -13.39 2.10
N VAL A 33 -10.92 -12.74 2.42
CA VAL A 33 -9.68 -13.37 2.85
C VAL A 33 -9.70 -13.54 4.36
N VAL A 34 -9.43 -14.76 4.84
CA VAL A 34 -9.29 -15.06 6.27
C VAL A 34 -7.83 -14.89 6.68
N VAL A 35 -7.59 -14.07 7.69
CA VAL A 35 -6.27 -13.76 8.23
C VAL A 35 -6.22 -14.13 9.71
N PHE A 36 -5.29 -15.00 10.09
CA PHE A 36 -4.93 -15.25 11.49
C PHE A 36 -3.72 -14.40 11.83
N ALA A 37 -3.96 -13.32 12.57
CA ALA A 37 -2.93 -12.40 13.03
C ALA A 37 -2.54 -12.76 14.47
N TYR A 38 -1.30 -13.22 14.65
CA TYR A 38 -0.78 -13.62 15.95
C TYR A 38 -0.38 -12.40 16.74
N ALA A 39 -1.10 -12.13 17.83
CA ALA A 39 -0.72 -11.11 18.79
C ALA A 39 0.63 -11.48 19.44
N PRO A 40 1.48 -10.48 19.73
CA PRO A 40 2.82 -10.69 20.29
C PRO A 40 2.73 -11.06 21.78
N CYS A 41 2.23 -12.27 22.06
CA CYS A 41 2.03 -12.77 23.41
C CYS A 41 3.04 -13.87 23.73
N ARG A 42 3.56 -13.83 24.96
CA ARG A 42 4.45 -14.86 25.51
C ARG A 42 3.74 -15.62 26.61
N THR A 43 3.94 -16.92 26.62
CA THR A 43 3.52 -17.77 27.73
C THR A 43 4.65 -17.86 28.75
N ASP A 44 4.38 -17.53 30.00
CA ASP A 44 5.33 -17.73 31.09
C ASP A 44 5.46 -19.22 31.46
N GLU A 45 6.44 -19.55 32.31
CA GLU A 45 6.66 -20.93 32.80
C GLU A 45 5.46 -21.50 33.57
N LYS A 46 4.55 -20.65 34.02
CA LYS A 46 3.33 -21.02 34.76
C LYS A 46 2.12 -21.21 33.83
N GLY A 47 2.29 -21.01 32.53
CA GLY A 47 1.24 -21.16 31.53
C GLY A 47 0.32 -19.93 31.38
N ASN A 48 0.67 -18.79 31.98
CA ASN A 48 -0.05 -17.53 31.78
C ASN A 48 0.45 -16.84 30.51
N GLU A 49 -0.48 -16.36 29.67
CA GLU A 49 -0.12 -15.53 28.52
C GLU A 49 -0.16 -14.06 28.91
N ALA A 50 0.91 -13.35 28.57
CA ALA A 50 0.98 -11.90 28.62
C ALA A 50 1.30 -11.38 27.21
N CYS A 51 0.48 -10.46 26.71
CA CYS A 51 0.72 -9.80 25.43
C CYS A 51 1.57 -8.55 25.65
N ASP A 52 2.53 -8.35 24.75
CA ASP A 52 3.37 -7.17 24.74
C ASP A 52 2.75 -6.12 23.82
N ASP A 53 2.01 -5.17 24.40
CA ASP A 53 1.33 -4.13 23.63
C ASP A 53 2.32 -3.20 22.89
N SER A 54 3.60 -3.14 23.29
CA SER A 54 4.64 -2.39 22.55
C SER A 54 4.96 -3.03 21.18
N LEU A 55 4.58 -4.28 20.98
CA LEU A 55 4.74 -5.02 19.73
C LEU A 55 3.45 -5.07 18.92
N ASP A 56 2.36 -4.47 19.41
CA ASP A 56 1.08 -4.48 18.73
C ASP A 56 1.18 -3.84 17.34
N TYR A 57 0.60 -4.49 16.34
CA TYR A 57 0.72 -4.12 14.92
C TYR A 57 -0.61 -4.15 14.17
N ILE A 58 -1.73 -4.37 14.89
CA ILE A 58 -3.04 -4.56 14.25
C ILE A 58 -3.48 -3.34 13.44
N GLU A 59 -3.12 -2.13 13.88
CA GLU A 59 -3.45 -0.89 13.16
C GLU A 59 -2.64 -0.73 11.86
N LEU A 60 -1.40 -1.21 11.82
CA LEU A 60 -0.61 -1.29 10.59
C LEU A 60 -1.22 -2.31 9.62
N LEU A 61 -1.61 -3.50 10.13
CA LEU A 61 -2.26 -4.52 9.30
C LEU A 61 -3.56 -4.00 8.68
N LYS A 62 -4.42 -3.32 9.45
CA LYS A 62 -5.66 -2.71 8.94
C LYS A 62 -5.39 -1.73 7.79
N ARG A 63 -4.33 -0.92 7.87
CA ARG A 63 -3.92 0.03 6.81
C ARG A 63 -3.50 -0.71 5.53
N VAL A 64 -2.70 -1.76 5.66
CA VAL A 64 -2.31 -2.59 4.51
C VAL A 64 -3.54 -3.25 3.86
N LEU A 65 -4.44 -3.82 4.66
CA LEU A 65 -5.68 -4.42 4.19
C LEU A 65 -6.60 -3.39 3.51
N ARG A 66 -6.64 -2.16 4.02
CA ARG A 66 -7.40 -1.06 3.43
C ARG A 66 -6.88 -0.72 2.04
N GLU A 67 -5.57 -0.54 1.88
CA GLU A 67 -4.99 -0.24 0.56
C GLU A 67 -5.19 -1.39 -0.43
N ARG A 68 -5.10 -2.63 0.05
CA ARG A 68 -5.40 -3.81 -0.77
C ARG A 68 -6.86 -3.83 -1.20
N TYR A 69 -7.80 -3.55 -0.29
CA TYR A 69 -9.22 -3.41 -0.62
C TYR A 69 -9.45 -2.35 -1.69
N ARG A 70 -8.88 -1.15 -1.49
CA ARG A 70 -9.04 -0.02 -2.40
C ARG A 70 -8.52 -0.36 -3.80
N ALA A 71 -7.39 -1.07 -3.91
CA ALA A 71 -6.84 -1.49 -5.20
C ALA A 71 -7.74 -2.47 -5.96
N VAL A 72 -8.35 -3.43 -5.25
CA VAL A 72 -9.19 -4.47 -5.86
C VAL A 72 -10.60 -3.96 -6.16
N MET A 73 -11.28 -3.38 -5.17
CA MET A 73 -12.71 -3.04 -5.24
C MET A 73 -12.99 -1.57 -5.53
N GLY A 74 -12.02 -0.69 -5.28
CA GLY A 74 -12.29 0.74 -5.19
C GLY A 74 -13.07 1.11 -3.91
N GLY A 75 -13.19 2.40 -3.63
CA GLY A 75 -13.88 2.90 -2.43
C GLY A 75 -13.21 2.47 -1.11
N LEU A 76 -13.89 2.71 0.03
CA LEU A 76 -13.37 2.38 1.36
C LEU A 76 -14.08 1.14 1.94
N PRO A 77 -13.35 0.22 2.60
CA PRO A 77 -13.98 -0.86 3.34
C PRO A 77 -14.61 -0.34 4.65
N ALA A 78 -15.70 -0.97 5.09
CA ALA A 78 -16.26 -0.73 6.42
C ALA A 78 -15.33 -1.28 7.52
N PRO A 79 -15.00 -0.49 8.56
CA PRO A 79 -14.18 -0.98 9.67
C PRO A 79 -15.04 -1.63 10.76
N TYR A 80 -14.69 -2.86 11.16
CA TYR A 80 -15.25 -3.50 12.35
C TYR A 80 -14.12 -4.06 13.21
N HIS A 81 -14.17 -3.78 14.51
CA HIS A 81 -13.25 -4.35 15.49
C HIS A 81 -14.06 -4.73 16.72
N VAL A 82 -14.21 -6.04 16.96
CA VAL A 82 -15.02 -6.58 18.05
C VAL A 82 -14.16 -7.52 18.90
N ASP A 83 -14.35 -7.46 20.21
CA ASP A 83 -13.75 -8.42 21.13
C ASP A 83 -14.67 -9.65 21.32
N LEU A 84 -14.14 -10.67 21.99
CA LEU A 84 -14.92 -11.88 22.26
C LEU A 84 -16.11 -11.64 23.21
N ASP A 85 -16.00 -10.70 24.15
CA ASP A 85 -17.07 -10.40 25.09
C ASP A 85 -18.29 -9.79 24.38
N PHE A 86 -18.05 -8.94 23.39
CA PHE A 86 -19.08 -8.42 22.49
C PHE A 86 -19.80 -9.57 21.76
N ILE A 87 -19.06 -10.55 21.24
CA ILE A 87 -19.66 -11.74 20.58
C ILE A 87 -20.52 -12.52 21.58
N ARG A 88 -20.01 -12.79 22.79
CA ARG A 88 -20.73 -13.52 23.85
C ARG A 88 -22.04 -12.83 24.24
N ASN A 89 -21.99 -11.51 24.42
CA ASN A 89 -23.14 -10.72 24.81
C ASN A 89 -24.20 -10.68 23.70
N ARG A 90 -23.80 -10.62 22.42
CA ARG A 90 -24.73 -10.64 21.28
C ARG A 90 -25.30 -12.02 20.94
N LEU A 91 -24.59 -13.11 21.25
CA LEU A 91 -25.14 -14.47 21.11
C LEU A 91 -26.43 -14.66 21.93
N ASN A 92 -26.62 -13.87 23.00
CA ASN A 92 -27.81 -13.89 23.84
C ASN A 92 -28.95 -12.95 23.40
N ILE A 93 -28.73 -12.00 22.46
CA ILE A 93 -29.61 -10.83 22.25
C ILE A 93 -30.17 -10.69 20.80
N TYR A 94 -30.09 -11.71 19.95
CA TYR A 94 -30.51 -11.68 18.52
C TYR A 94 -29.60 -10.82 17.60
N LEU A 95 -28.67 -11.48 16.90
CA LEU A 95 -28.71 -11.66 15.44
C LEU A 95 -27.40 -12.32 14.95
N PRO A 96 -27.47 -13.52 14.35
CA PRO A 96 -26.31 -14.17 13.73
C PRO A 96 -25.74 -13.45 12.49
N SER A 97 -26.31 -12.33 12.05
CA SER A 97 -26.04 -11.69 10.75
C SER A 97 -24.89 -10.67 10.71
N ASP A 98 -24.13 -10.50 11.79
CA ASP A 98 -23.27 -9.31 11.97
C ASP A 98 -21.80 -9.50 11.57
N VAL A 99 -21.32 -10.72 11.34
CA VAL A 99 -19.97 -10.94 10.78
C VAL A 99 -20.06 -10.83 9.26
N ARG A 100 -19.93 -9.60 8.79
CA ARG A 100 -19.84 -9.27 7.36
C ARG A 100 -18.39 -8.93 7.07
N ALA A 101 -17.69 -9.85 6.42
CA ALA A 101 -16.32 -9.66 5.93
C ALA A 101 -16.30 -9.08 4.51
N GLY A 102 -17.39 -9.24 3.75
CA GLY A 102 -17.55 -8.58 2.46
C GLY A 102 -17.67 -7.07 2.60
N SER A 103 -16.94 -6.35 1.75
CA SER A 103 -16.81 -4.88 1.75
C SER A 103 -16.34 -4.30 3.07
N SER A 104 -15.59 -5.08 3.86
CA SER A 104 -15.16 -4.68 5.19
C SER A 104 -13.77 -5.21 5.56
N ILE A 105 -13.22 -4.63 6.62
CA ILE A 105 -12.14 -5.23 7.40
C ILE A 105 -12.73 -5.55 8.76
N TYR A 106 -13.04 -6.83 8.99
CA TYR A 106 -13.69 -7.32 10.19
C TYR A 106 -12.67 -8.00 11.11
N VAL A 107 -12.32 -7.34 12.21
CA VAL A 107 -11.37 -7.84 13.20
C VAL A 107 -12.12 -8.44 14.40
N ILE A 108 -11.81 -9.69 14.71
CA ILE A 108 -12.20 -10.38 15.94
C ILE A 108 -10.96 -10.44 16.84
N ASP A 109 -10.96 -9.66 17.93
CA ASP A 109 -9.90 -9.64 18.94
C ASP A 109 -10.14 -10.70 20.01
N LEU A 110 -9.20 -11.64 20.10
CA LEU A 110 -9.16 -12.78 21.00
C LEU A 110 -8.01 -12.68 22.00
N ARG A 111 -7.31 -11.54 22.14
CA ARG A 111 -6.21 -11.39 23.12
C ARG A 111 -6.66 -11.66 24.56
N GLY A 112 -7.92 -11.36 24.90
CA GLY A 112 -8.53 -11.66 26.20
C GLY A 112 -9.25 -13.01 26.29
N ALA A 113 -9.26 -13.81 25.23
CA ALA A 113 -10.04 -15.05 25.17
C ALA A 113 -9.39 -16.18 25.99
N ARG A 114 -10.17 -16.87 26.83
CA ARG A 114 -9.70 -18.09 27.50
C ARG A 114 -9.89 -19.29 26.56
N PRO A 115 -9.04 -20.33 26.66
CA PRO A 115 -9.21 -21.56 25.86
C PRO A 115 -10.59 -22.21 26.03
N ASP A 116 -11.19 -22.10 27.22
CA ASP A 116 -12.52 -22.61 27.52
C ASP A 116 -13.61 -21.85 26.74
N ASP A 117 -13.44 -20.54 26.53
CA ASP A 117 -14.37 -19.73 25.74
C ASP A 117 -14.35 -20.17 24.26
N LEU A 118 -13.17 -20.56 23.76
CA LEU A 118 -12.95 -21.05 22.39
C LEU A 118 -13.26 -22.55 22.23
N SER A 119 -13.71 -23.19 23.32
CA SER A 119 -14.22 -24.55 23.37
C SER A 119 -15.74 -24.59 23.61
N ASP A 120 -16.39 -23.47 23.94
CA ASP A 120 -17.86 -23.37 24.00
C ASP A 120 -18.44 -23.65 22.61
N ARG A 121 -19.22 -24.72 22.51
CA ARG A 121 -19.86 -25.15 21.26
C ARG A 121 -20.64 -24.02 20.57
N ARG A 122 -21.30 -23.14 21.33
CA ARG A 122 -22.07 -22.03 20.74
C ARG A 122 -21.18 -21.04 20.00
N VAL A 123 -20.04 -20.67 20.62
CA VAL A 123 -19.06 -19.75 20.03
C VAL A 123 -18.41 -20.39 18.82
N VAL A 124 -17.97 -21.65 18.96
CA VAL A 124 -17.31 -22.40 17.88
C VAL A 124 -18.25 -22.63 16.70
N ASP A 125 -19.49 -23.06 16.94
CA ASP A 125 -20.46 -23.30 15.88
C ASP A 125 -20.85 -22.00 15.17
N PHE A 126 -20.98 -20.90 15.92
CA PHE A 126 -21.19 -19.57 15.35
C PHE A 126 -20.04 -19.15 14.42
N LEU A 127 -18.79 -19.19 14.90
CA LEU A 127 -17.62 -18.83 14.10
C LEU A 127 -17.46 -19.75 12.89
N ARG A 128 -17.72 -21.06 13.06
CA ARG A 128 -17.70 -22.03 11.96
C ARG A 128 -18.75 -21.72 10.90
N GLN A 129 -19.97 -21.35 11.29
CA GLN A 129 -21.02 -20.93 10.37
C GLN A 129 -20.62 -19.65 9.62
N ARG A 130 -20.04 -18.66 10.31
CA ARG A 130 -19.60 -17.41 9.68
C ARG A 130 -18.48 -17.63 8.68
N VAL A 131 -17.46 -18.43 9.02
CA VAL A 131 -16.42 -18.85 8.06
C VAL A 131 -17.04 -19.60 6.88
N ARG A 132 -18.01 -20.48 7.13
CA ARG A 132 -18.76 -21.19 6.08
C ARG A 132 -19.64 -20.29 5.23
N GLU A 133 -19.98 -19.08 5.63
CA GLU A 133 -20.79 -18.13 4.86
C GLU A 133 -19.95 -17.12 4.07
N LEU A 134 -18.63 -17.09 4.26
CA LEU A 134 -17.74 -16.21 3.50
C LEU A 134 -17.83 -16.48 1.99
N TYR A 135 -18.12 -17.72 1.55
CA TYR A 135 -18.31 -18.04 0.12
C TYR A 135 -19.41 -17.23 -0.56
N SER A 136 -20.41 -16.75 0.19
CA SER A 136 -21.53 -15.96 -0.31
C SER A 136 -21.37 -14.46 -0.08
N GLN A 137 -20.19 -14.02 0.36
CA GLN A 137 -19.86 -12.60 0.54
C GLN A 137 -18.88 -12.13 -0.54
N GLY A 138 -18.92 -10.84 -0.86
CA GLY A 138 -17.94 -10.21 -1.76
C GLY A 138 -16.57 -10.04 -1.11
N TYR A 139 -15.62 -9.44 -1.84
CA TYR A 139 -14.26 -9.24 -1.37
C TYR A 139 -14.19 -8.43 -0.06
N GLY A 140 -13.23 -8.77 0.79
CA GLY A 140 -12.93 -8.08 2.04
C GLY A 140 -12.13 -8.98 2.98
N PHE A 141 -12.12 -8.70 4.27
CA PHE A 141 -11.19 -9.35 5.20
C PHE A 141 -11.86 -9.76 6.51
N LEU A 142 -11.64 -11.01 6.91
CA LEU A 142 -11.92 -11.48 8.26
C LEU A 142 -10.58 -11.71 8.97
N VAL A 143 -10.25 -10.85 9.92
CA VAL A 143 -9.02 -10.92 10.71
C VAL A 143 -9.36 -11.48 12.09
N VAL A 144 -8.73 -12.59 12.45
CA VAL A 144 -8.76 -13.13 13.81
C VAL A 144 -7.43 -12.78 14.47
N TYR A 145 -7.46 -11.81 15.38
CA TYR A 145 -6.29 -11.32 16.09
C TYR A 145 -6.26 -11.91 17.51
N GLY A 146 -5.17 -12.56 17.93
CA GLY A 146 -5.16 -13.17 19.26
C GLY A 146 -3.86 -13.88 19.59
N SER A 147 -3.75 -14.35 20.84
CA SER A 147 -2.55 -15.05 21.31
C SER A 147 -2.31 -16.36 20.54
N PRO A 148 -1.06 -16.85 20.45
CA PRO A 148 -0.76 -18.12 19.79
C PRO A 148 -1.61 -19.28 20.32
N ARG A 149 -1.87 -19.34 21.63
CA ARG A 149 -2.72 -20.36 22.25
C ARG A 149 -4.19 -20.20 21.87
N ALA A 150 -4.73 -18.98 21.89
CA ALA A 150 -6.12 -18.72 21.50
C ALA A 150 -6.35 -19.10 20.03
N LEU A 151 -5.46 -18.68 19.12
CA LEU A 151 -5.58 -19.00 17.71
C LEU A 151 -5.44 -20.50 17.44
N LEU A 152 -4.55 -21.20 18.16
CA LEU A 152 -4.42 -22.65 18.06
C LEU A 152 -5.70 -23.36 18.53
N ALA A 153 -6.24 -22.97 19.69
CA ALA A 153 -7.48 -23.53 20.21
C ALA A 153 -8.64 -23.34 19.21
N LEU A 154 -8.79 -22.14 18.66
CA LEU A 154 -9.80 -21.87 17.65
C LEU A 154 -9.59 -22.70 16.38
N LYS A 155 -8.35 -22.82 15.88
CA LYS A 155 -8.04 -23.65 14.71
C LYS A 155 -8.40 -25.12 14.92
N VAL A 156 -8.11 -25.68 16.08
CA VAL A 156 -8.51 -27.05 16.45
C VAL A 156 -10.04 -27.15 16.51
N SER A 157 -10.72 -26.21 17.18
CA SER A 157 -12.18 -26.17 17.29
C SER A 157 -12.90 -26.02 15.93
N LEU A 158 -12.30 -25.29 14.99
CA LEU A 158 -12.80 -25.15 13.62
C LEU A 158 -12.48 -26.37 12.74
N GLY A 159 -11.66 -27.31 13.22
CA GLY A 159 -11.21 -28.48 12.46
C GLY A 159 -10.17 -28.14 11.39
N LEU A 160 -9.47 -27.02 11.53
CA LEU A 160 -8.41 -26.54 10.63
C LEU A 160 -7.03 -27.14 10.97
N VAL A 161 -6.91 -27.82 12.11
CA VAL A 161 -5.70 -28.54 12.54
C VAL A 161 -6.15 -29.83 13.23
N ARG A 162 -5.47 -30.96 12.98
CA ARG A 162 -5.76 -32.22 13.69
C ARG A 162 -5.19 -32.18 15.12
N PRO A 163 -5.87 -32.76 16.13
CA PRO A 163 -5.29 -32.89 17.47
C PRO A 163 -3.98 -33.69 17.42
N GLY A 164 -2.87 -33.12 17.91
CA GLY A 164 -1.54 -33.76 17.95
C GLY A 164 -0.56 -33.30 16.86
N GLU A 165 -1.02 -32.50 15.92
CA GLU A 165 -0.20 -31.86 14.90
C GLU A 165 0.24 -30.47 15.43
N GLY A 166 1.55 -30.28 15.64
CA GLY A 166 2.11 -29.05 16.22
C GLY A 166 1.91 -27.80 15.33
N PRO A 167 2.28 -26.61 15.83
CA PRO A 167 2.21 -25.37 15.06
C PRO A 167 3.05 -25.50 13.78
N GLY A 168 2.38 -25.67 12.62
CA GLY A 168 3.03 -25.91 11.32
C GLY A 168 2.44 -27.06 10.50
N ALA A 169 1.52 -27.85 11.05
CA ALA A 169 0.86 -28.89 10.28
C ALA A 169 -0.17 -28.33 9.29
N LYS A 170 -0.04 -28.69 8.01
CA LYS A 170 -0.95 -28.30 6.92
C LYS A 170 -2.28 -29.05 7.02
N GLY A 171 -3.12 -28.65 7.96
CA GLY A 171 -4.48 -29.17 8.15
C GLY A 171 -5.55 -28.48 7.30
N TYR A 172 -5.33 -28.22 6.01
CA TYR A 172 -6.36 -27.58 5.19
C TYR A 172 -7.45 -28.56 4.78
N GLY A 173 -8.37 -28.85 5.68
CA GLY A 173 -9.55 -29.66 5.39
C GLY A 173 -10.55 -28.88 4.55
N LYS A 174 -10.46 -28.91 3.21
CA LYS A 174 -11.47 -28.52 2.17
C LYS A 174 -12.30 -27.22 2.34
N LEU A 175 -12.14 -26.46 3.41
CA LEU A 175 -12.78 -25.18 3.66
C LEU A 175 -11.77 -24.10 3.25
N TYR A 176 -11.95 -23.58 2.04
CA TYR A 176 -11.30 -22.37 1.51
C TYR A 176 -9.82 -22.48 1.18
N ASP A 177 -9.34 -21.50 0.40
CA ASP A 177 -7.91 -21.23 0.29
C ASP A 177 -7.32 -21.11 1.69
N ALA A 178 -6.13 -21.66 1.88
CA ALA A 178 -5.45 -21.66 3.17
C ALA A 178 -5.48 -20.27 3.83
N PRO A 179 -5.99 -20.13 5.08
CA PRO A 179 -5.94 -18.85 5.78
C PRO A 179 -4.53 -18.28 5.81
N TYR A 180 -4.43 -16.97 5.61
CA TYR A 180 -3.16 -16.24 5.72
C TYR A 180 -2.78 -16.12 7.19
N GLU A 181 -1.50 -16.28 7.49
CA GLU A 181 -0.97 -16.10 8.85
C GLU A 181 -0.03 -14.90 8.90
N VAL A 182 -0.27 -13.99 9.84
CA VAL A 182 0.60 -12.85 10.12
C VAL A 182 1.24 -13.05 11.49
N LYS A 183 2.57 -13.01 11.56
CA LYS A 183 3.33 -13.24 12.80
C LYS A 183 4.40 -12.16 12.97
N VAL A 184 4.28 -11.39 14.04
CA VAL A 184 5.28 -10.37 14.41
C VAL A 184 5.93 -10.81 15.71
N GLY A 185 7.23 -11.10 15.64
CA GLY A 185 8.07 -11.36 16.79
C GLY A 185 8.91 -10.12 17.15
N PRO A 186 9.53 -10.08 18.33
CA PRO A 186 10.44 -9.01 18.73
C PRO A 186 11.54 -8.74 17.69
N GLU A 187 12.02 -9.77 17.01
CA GLU A 187 13.06 -9.68 15.99
C GLU A 187 12.58 -9.05 14.67
N HIS A 188 11.27 -8.82 14.51
CA HIS A 188 10.67 -8.22 13.33
C HIS A 188 10.30 -6.74 13.52
N VAL A 189 10.40 -6.20 14.73
CA VAL A 189 9.90 -4.85 15.06
C VAL A 189 10.50 -3.79 14.14
N ASP A 190 11.82 -3.79 14.00
CA ASP A 190 12.52 -2.81 13.15
C ASP A 190 12.11 -2.95 11.68
N SER A 191 11.90 -4.18 11.20
CA SER A 191 11.43 -4.42 9.82
C SER A 191 10.03 -3.86 9.61
N PHE A 192 9.13 -4.02 10.58
CA PHE A 192 7.75 -3.53 10.50
C PHE A 192 7.66 -2.02 10.69
N ARG A 193 8.46 -1.43 11.58
CA ARG A 193 8.61 0.03 11.73
C ARG A 193 9.15 0.64 10.45
N ARG A 194 10.22 0.08 9.88
CA ARG A 194 10.77 0.55 8.61
C ARG A 194 9.76 0.44 7.47
N PHE A 195 9.03 -0.67 7.42
CA PHE A 195 7.96 -0.82 6.46
C PHE A 195 6.89 0.28 6.59
N ALA A 196 6.45 0.58 7.82
CA ALA A 196 5.50 1.65 8.08
C ALA A 196 6.05 3.03 7.68
N GLU A 197 7.32 3.32 7.98
CA GLU A 197 8.00 4.56 7.58
C GLU A 197 7.98 4.73 6.05
N LEU A 198 8.39 3.70 5.30
CA LEU A 198 8.42 3.73 3.84
C LEU A 198 7.01 3.81 3.24
N MET A 199 6.03 3.13 3.86
CA MET A 199 4.60 3.19 3.48
C MET A 199 4.04 4.61 3.58
N TYR A 200 4.64 5.48 4.42
CA TYR A 200 4.26 6.87 4.62
C TYR A 200 5.36 7.87 4.24
N GLY A 201 6.29 7.45 3.38
CA GLY A 201 7.24 8.34 2.72
C GLY A 201 8.36 8.89 3.59
N ARG A 202 8.68 8.27 4.74
CA ARG A 202 9.86 8.63 5.53
C ARG A 202 11.11 7.89 5.02
N GLY A 203 12.18 8.65 4.81
CA GLY A 203 13.48 8.16 4.36
C GLY A 203 14.38 7.66 5.50
N GLU A 204 15.66 7.36 5.24
CA GLU A 204 16.63 6.97 6.28
C GLU A 204 17.02 8.12 7.25
N GLN A 205 16.71 9.38 6.90
CA GLN A 205 17.30 10.54 7.56
C GLN A 205 16.72 10.85 8.95
N ARG A 206 15.60 10.22 9.34
CA ARG A 206 15.00 10.45 10.65
C ARG A 206 15.09 9.22 11.54
N PRO A 207 15.48 9.37 12.81
CA PRO A 207 15.44 8.27 13.76
C PRO A 207 14.01 7.78 13.94
N SER A 208 13.84 6.46 13.94
CA SER A 208 12.61 5.81 14.38
C SER A 208 12.33 6.18 15.84
N PRO A 209 11.05 6.19 16.28
CA PRO A 209 10.73 6.41 17.69
C PRO A 209 11.39 5.35 18.58
N GLY A 210 11.59 5.70 19.84
CA GLY A 210 12.08 4.77 20.85
C GLY A 210 11.16 3.56 21.04
N GLU A 211 11.67 2.53 21.72
CA GLU A 211 10.99 1.24 21.94
C GLU A 211 9.62 1.36 22.67
N GLU A 212 9.33 2.51 23.28
CA GLU A 212 8.09 2.78 24.03
C GLU A 212 6.83 2.89 23.15
N ILE A 213 6.94 3.17 21.85
CA ILE A 213 5.78 3.33 20.96
C ILE A 213 5.51 2.04 20.19
N SER A 214 4.27 1.56 20.25
CA SER A 214 3.83 0.37 19.52
C SER A 214 3.90 0.56 18.01
N ILE A 215 4.00 -0.53 17.24
CA ILE A 215 3.96 -0.47 15.77
C ILE A 215 2.61 0.10 15.31
N SER A 216 1.52 -0.26 16.00
CA SER A 216 0.17 0.26 15.79
C SER A 216 0.11 1.78 15.94
N ASP A 217 0.52 2.32 17.10
CA ASP A 217 0.46 3.77 17.36
C ASP A 217 1.39 4.54 16.43
N TYR A 218 2.56 3.97 16.13
CA TYR A 218 3.49 4.59 15.21
C TYR A 218 2.92 4.67 13.79
N ALA A 219 2.30 3.60 13.28
CA ALA A 219 1.66 3.60 11.96
C ALA A 219 0.50 4.61 11.86
N VAL A 220 -0.26 4.82 12.93
CA VAL A 220 -1.31 5.85 12.99
C VAL A 220 -0.69 7.24 12.87
N GLY A 221 0.33 7.55 13.68
CA GLY A 221 1.01 8.85 13.65
C GLY A 221 1.70 9.15 12.30
N LEU A 222 2.28 8.13 11.68
CA LEU A 222 2.89 8.25 10.35
C LEU A 222 1.88 8.59 9.25
N GLU A 223 0.67 8.02 9.31
CA GLU A 223 -0.40 8.35 8.36
C GLU A 223 -0.86 9.80 8.50
N GLU A 224 -1.04 10.27 9.73
CA GLU A 224 -1.38 11.66 10.02
C GLU A 224 -0.30 12.62 9.53
N GLU A 225 0.97 12.32 9.82
CA GLU A 225 2.12 13.08 9.33
C GLU A 225 2.14 13.12 7.80
N PHE A 226 1.98 11.97 7.13
CA PHE A 226 1.97 11.88 5.66
C PHE A 226 0.91 12.80 5.05
N LEU A 227 -0.33 12.72 5.53
CA LEU A 227 -1.43 13.55 5.04
C LEU A 227 -1.20 15.03 5.33
N GLU A 228 -0.64 15.37 6.50
CA GLU A 228 -0.30 16.74 6.84
C GLU A 228 0.78 17.31 5.89
N GLN A 229 1.87 16.56 5.67
CA GLN A 229 2.96 17.00 4.80
C GLN A 229 2.49 17.21 3.36
N LEU A 230 1.72 16.28 2.80
CA LEU A 230 1.13 16.45 1.47
C LEU A 230 0.19 17.66 1.42
N SER A 231 -0.59 17.89 2.49
CA SER A 231 -1.51 19.02 2.55
C SER A 231 -0.80 20.38 2.56
N LYS A 232 0.49 20.45 2.96
CA LYS A 232 1.26 21.71 2.91
C LYS A 232 1.41 22.25 1.49
N ALA A 233 1.53 21.37 0.49
CA ALA A 233 1.59 21.76 -0.93
C ALA A 233 0.34 22.52 -1.40
N VAL A 234 -0.78 22.38 -0.66
CA VAL A 234 -2.08 23.00 -0.96
C VAL A 234 -2.59 23.90 0.18
N ARG A 235 -1.71 24.43 1.06
CA ARG A 235 -2.05 25.49 2.03
C ARG A 235 -1.70 26.91 1.52
N PRO A 236 -2.59 27.93 1.71
CA PRO A 236 -2.30 29.31 1.33
C PRO A 236 -1.06 29.89 2.03
N PRO A 237 -0.32 30.83 1.41
CA PRO A 237 -0.61 31.50 0.13
C PRO A 237 -0.10 30.76 -1.11
N GLU A 238 0.78 29.77 -0.93
CA GLU A 238 1.38 28.98 -2.01
C GLU A 238 0.33 28.12 -2.74
N ALA A 239 -0.66 27.61 -2.01
CA ALA A 239 -1.80 26.90 -2.58
C ALA A 239 -2.55 27.68 -3.63
N THR A 240 -2.81 28.98 -3.46
CA THR A 240 -3.61 29.70 -4.44
C THR A 240 -2.88 29.76 -5.79
N ARG A 241 -1.55 29.85 -5.78
CA ARG A 241 -0.74 29.87 -7.00
C ARG A 241 -0.56 28.48 -7.63
N LEU A 242 -0.46 27.44 -6.82
CA LEU A 242 -0.17 26.06 -7.26
C LEU A 242 -1.44 25.22 -7.46
N ALA A 243 -2.42 25.29 -6.56
CA ALA A 243 -3.68 24.55 -6.60
C ALA A 243 -4.64 25.04 -7.71
N LEU A 244 -4.58 26.32 -8.12
CA LEU A 244 -5.29 26.77 -9.32
C LEU A 244 -4.79 26.07 -10.60
N ARG A 245 -3.56 25.55 -10.58
CA ARG A 245 -2.95 24.85 -11.72
C ARG A 245 -3.08 23.34 -11.58
N ALA A 246 -2.82 22.77 -10.40
CA ALA A 246 -3.05 21.36 -10.12
C ALA A 246 -4.55 21.05 -9.97
N TRP A 247 -5.34 21.26 -11.02
CA TRP A 247 -6.78 21.03 -11.02
C TRP A 247 -7.09 19.54 -10.77
N PRO A 248 -8.14 19.21 -9.99
CA PRO A 248 -8.58 17.83 -9.85
C PRO A 248 -8.91 17.22 -11.21
N SER A 249 -8.38 16.04 -11.49
CA SER A 249 -8.73 15.28 -12.68
C SER A 249 -10.20 14.84 -12.58
N LEU A 250 -10.94 14.91 -13.68
CA LEU A 250 -12.22 14.22 -13.79
C LEU A 250 -11.88 12.76 -14.13
N GLU A 251 -11.70 11.90 -13.12
CA GLU A 251 -11.49 10.47 -13.35
C GLU A 251 -12.81 9.83 -13.83
N GLY A 252 -12.87 9.53 -15.12
CA GLY A 252 -13.97 8.84 -15.78
C GLY A 252 -13.48 7.98 -16.93
N GLU A 253 -12.42 7.20 -16.71
CA GLU A 253 -11.89 6.30 -17.72
C GLU A 253 -11.92 4.84 -17.26
N GLY A 254 -13.05 4.22 -17.58
CA GLY A 254 -13.27 2.78 -17.50
C GLY A 254 -14.68 2.47 -17.99
N GLU A 255 -14.86 1.36 -18.70
CA GLU A 255 -16.16 0.86 -19.21
C GLU A 255 -17.20 0.59 -18.09
N PHE A 256 -16.80 0.78 -16.83
CA PHE A 256 -17.60 0.59 -15.60
C PHE A 256 -17.71 1.86 -14.73
N ALA A 257 -17.28 3.03 -15.21
CA ALA A 257 -17.46 4.29 -14.47
C ALA A 257 -18.93 4.76 -14.59
N VAL A 258 -19.76 4.37 -13.62
CA VAL A 258 -21.20 4.73 -13.56
C VAL A 258 -21.43 6.10 -12.89
N ASP A 259 -20.39 6.76 -12.41
CA ASP A 259 -20.46 8.14 -11.92
C ASP A 259 -19.16 8.86 -12.29
N GLU A 260 -19.24 10.18 -12.52
CA GLU A 260 -18.09 11.07 -12.61
C GLU A 260 -17.31 11.01 -11.28
N SER A 261 -16.44 10.01 -11.13
CA SER A 261 -15.74 9.77 -9.89
C SER A 261 -14.70 10.86 -9.70
N LEU A 262 -14.93 11.73 -8.72
CA LEU A 262 -13.95 12.72 -8.30
C LEU A 262 -12.62 12.03 -8.00
N GLU A 263 -11.53 12.58 -8.54
CA GLU A 263 -10.15 12.19 -8.22
C GLU A 263 -10.00 11.96 -6.71
N SER A 264 -9.40 10.84 -6.32
CA SER A 264 -9.21 10.56 -4.89
C SER A 264 -8.35 11.64 -4.23
N ARG A 265 -8.69 12.07 -3.01
CA ARG A 265 -7.92 13.11 -2.30
C ARG A 265 -6.41 12.81 -2.22
N VAL A 266 -6.02 11.54 -2.11
CA VAL A 266 -4.60 11.14 -2.10
C VAL A 266 -3.96 11.38 -3.47
N HIS A 267 -4.61 11.02 -4.57
CA HIS A 267 -4.13 11.29 -5.93
C HIS A 267 -3.88 12.79 -6.11
N TYR A 268 -4.88 13.62 -5.78
CA TYR A 268 -4.78 15.08 -5.88
C TYR A 268 -3.64 15.66 -5.05
N LEU A 269 -3.53 15.24 -3.78
CA LEU A 269 -2.49 15.73 -2.88
C LEU A 269 -1.09 15.32 -3.35
N VAL A 270 -0.93 14.10 -3.87
CA VAL A 270 0.34 13.62 -4.41
C VAL A 270 0.70 14.38 -5.69
N LYS A 271 -0.25 14.57 -6.61
CA LYS A 271 -0.09 15.39 -7.81
C LYS A 271 0.34 16.81 -7.47
N ALA A 272 -0.33 17.47 -6.53
CA ALA A 272 0.04 18.80 -6.07
C ALA A 272 1.44 18.84 -5.43
N PHE A 273 1.79 17.83 -4.63
CA PHE A 273 3.12 17.70 -4.03
C PHE A 273 4.21 17.56 -5.11
N VAL A 274 4.05 16.65 -6.06
CA VAL A 274 5.02 16.42 -7.15
C VAL A 274 5.18 17.67 -8.00
N PHE A 275 4.08 18.34 -8.35
CA PHE A 275 4.09 19.60 -9.08
C PHE A 275 4.92 20.67 -8.35
N ALA A 276 4.66 20.87 -7.05
CA ALA A 276 5.37 21.85 -6.24
C ALA A 276 6.87 21.55 -6.16
N ARG A 277 7.25 20.27 -6.00
CA ARG A 277 8.65 19.84 -5.96
C ARG A 277 9.37 20.05 -7.28
N LEU A 278 8.75 19.71 -8.41
CA LEU A 278 9.31 19.95 -9.75
C LEU A 278 9.55 21.45 -10.00
N VAL A 279 8.56 22.30 -9.69
CA VAL A 279 8.69 23.76 -9.80
C VAL A 279 9.82 24.28 -8.91
N GLY A 280 9.88 23.81 -7.66
CA GLY A 280 10.92 24.20 -6.70
C GLY A 280 12.33 23.81 -7.14
N HIS A 281 12.49 22.59 -7.66
CA HIS A 281 13.76 22.08 -8.18
C HIS A 281 14.21 22.87 -9.42
N ILE A 282 13.34 23.04 -10.42
CA ILE A 282 13.65 23.81 -11.64
C ILE A 282 13.96 25.28 -11.30
N SER A 283 13.22 25.88 -10.36
CA SER A 283 13.49 27.24 -9.89
C SER A 283 14.88 27.36 -9.26
N ARG A 284 15.30 26.39 -8.43
CA ARG A 284 16.67 26.37 -7.87
C ARG A 284 17.73 26.24 -8.96
N TYR A 285 17.55 25.30 -9.90
CA TYR A 285 18.44 25.14 -11.03
C TYR A 285 18.62 26.43 -11.86
N LEU A 286 17.52 27.15 -12.12
CA LEU A 286 17.56 28.42 -12.85
C LEU A 286 18.25 29.53 -12.05
N LYS A 287 18.06 29.58 -10.73
CA LYS A 287 18.76 30.53 -9.84
C LYS A 287 20.26 30.30 -9.86
N GLU A 288 20.71 29.05 -9.84
CA GLU A 288 22.13 28.70 -9.95
C GLU A 288 22.76 29.14 -11.28
N ARG A 289 21.95 29.28 -12.34
CA ARG A 289 22.34 29.85 -13.64
C ARG A 289 22.19 31.38 -13.73
N GLY A 290 21.98 32.05 -12.60
CA GLY A 290 22.03 33.51 -12.49
C GLY A 290 20.68 34.23 -12.71
N LEU A 291 19.55 33.52 -12.72
CA LEU A 291 18.24 34.17 -12.73
C LEU A 291 17.88 34.67 -11.33
N GLY A 292 17.22 35.84 -11.26
CA GLY A 292 16.63 36.33 -10.01
C GLY A 292 15.50 35.43 -9.52
N GLU A 293 15.20 35.48 -8.23
CA GLU A 293 14.27 34.56 -7.56
C GLU A 293 12.87 34.53 -8.19
N GLU A 294 12.27 35.71 -8.43
CA GLU A 294 10.94 35.83 -9.01
C GLU A 294 10.90 35.36 -10.47
N GLU A 295 11.93 35.70 -11.26
CA GLU A 295 12.03 35.29 -12.66
C GLU A 295 12.28 33.78 -12.81
N ALA A 296 13.09 33.19 -11.93
CA ALA A 296 13.32 31.75 -11.89
C ALA A 296 12.05 30.99 -11.54
N LEU A 297 11.29 31.46 -10.55
CA LEU A 297 9.98 30.88 -10.20
C LEU A 297 8.97 31.02 -11.35
N ARG A 298 8.89 32.19 -11.97
CA ARG A 298 8.00 32.44 -13.11
C ARG A 298 8.31 31.50 -14.27
N ARG A 299 9.59 31.34 -14.63
CA ARG A 299 10.01 30.39 -15.68
C ARG A 299 9.74 28.94 -15.29
N ALA A 300 10.00 28.54 -14.05
CA ALA A 300 9.69 27.19 -13.59
C ALA A 300 8.19 26.86 -13.73
N LEU A 301 7.31 27.81 -13.40
CA LEU A 301 5.86 27.73 -13.59
C LEU A 301 5.43 27.76 -15.08
N GLU A 302 6.28 28.21 -15.99
CA GLU A 302 6.09 28.08 -17.43
C GLU A 302 6.55 26.72 -17.95
N CYS A 303 7.56 26.12 -17.31
CA CYS A 303 8.10 24.81 -17.64
C CYS A 303 7.20 23.65 -17.24
N VAL A 304 6.55 23.76 -16.07
CA VAL A 304 5.72 22.69 -15.49
C VAL A 304 4.25 23.02 -15.68
N LYS A 305 3.51 22.10 -16.30
CA LYS A 305 2.10 22.20 -16.63
C LYS A 305 1.35 21.00 -16.05
N THR A 306 0.06 21.13 -15.93
CA THR A 306 -0.90 20.12 -15.47
C THR A 306 -2.04 20.04 -16.48
N GLU A 307 -2.96 19.09 -16.35
CA GLU A 307 -4.11 18.97 -17.25
C GLU A 307 -4.90 20.27 -17.45
N GLY A 308 -5.14 21.03 -16.37
CA GLY A 308 -5.90 22.28 -16.41
C GLY A 308 -5.22 23.37 -17.26
N ASP A 309 -3.90 23.46 -17.20
CA ASP A 309 -3.10 24.39 -18.02
C ASP A 309 -2.88 23.86 -19.45
N ALA A 310 -2.90 22.53 -19.65
CA ALA A 310 -2.76 21.90 -20.96
C ALA A 310 -3.96 22.19 -21.88
N LYS A 311 -5.18 22.25 -21.33
CA LYS A 311 -6.38 22.72 -22.04
C LYS A 311 -6.31 24.21 -22.45
N ALA A 312 -5.45 25.02 -21.83
CA ALA A 312 -5.24 26.42 -22.23
C ALA A 312 -4.13 26.60 -23.27
N LEU A 313 -3.31 25.57 -23.54
CA LEU A 313 -2.21 25.56 -24.52
C LEU A 313 -2.62 25.11 -25.94
N LEU A 314 -3.94 25.03 -26.20
CA LEU A 314 -4.60 24.65 -27.47
C LEU A 314 -4.23 25.47 -28.72
N ALA A 315 -3.29 26.40 -28.62
CA ALA A 315 -2.76 27.15 -29.76
C ALA A 315 -1.62 26.40 -30.51
N SER A 316 -1.03 25.35 -29.95
CA SER A 316 0.06 24.59 -30.60
C SER A 316 -0.39 23.24 -31.17
N GLU A 317 0.21 22.81 -32.27
CA GLU A 317 -0.11 21.57 -33.01
C GLU A 317 0.09 20.30 -32.14
N ALA A 318 1.02 20.35 -31.18
CA ALA A 318 1.24 19.28 -30.20
C ALA A 318 0.07 19.14 -29.19
N GLY A 319 -0.54 20.25 -28.76
CA GLY A 319 -1.71 20.24 -27.88
C GLY A 319 -2.96 19.68 -28.56
N ARG A 320 -3.15 19.97 -29.86
CA ARG A 320 -4.25 19.41 -30.66
C ARG A 320 -4.14 17.90 -30.82
N ARG A 321 -2.93 17.37 -31.04
CA ARG A 321 -2.71 15.92 -31.18
C ARG A 321 -2.90 15.16 -29.87
N GLN A 322 -2.59 15.76 -28.73
CA GLN A 322 -2.86 15.17 -27.40
C GLN A 322 -4.36 15.15 -27.07
N GLU A 323 -5.12 16.16 -27.48
CA GLU A 323 -6.59 16.20 -27.33
C GLU A 323 -7.31 15.26 -28.31
N GLU A 324 -6.90 15.22 -29.59
CA GLU A 324 -7.44 14.29 -30.59
C GLU A 324 -7.31 12.82 -30.17
N LEU A 325 -6.33 12.52 -29.32
CA LEU A 325 -6.03 11.18 -28.82
C LEU A 325 -6.49 10.97 -27.37
N GLY A 326 -7.00 12.01 -26.69
CA GLY A 326 -7.61 11.93 -25.37
C GLY A 326 -6.63 11.65 -24.22
N VAL A 327 -5.34 11.97 -24.36
CA VAL A 327 -4.29 11.49 -23.45
C VAL A 327 -3.45 12.68 -22.98
N VAL A 328 -3.80 13.24 -21.81
CA VAL A 328 -3.12 14.38 -21.16
C VAL A 328 -2.48 13.90 -19.85
N PRO A 329 -1.18 14.13 -19.61
CA PRO A 329 -0.54 13.65 -18.37
C PRO A 329 -0.99 14.49 -17.18
N ASP A 330 -0.96 13.91 -15.98
CA ASP A 330 -1.25 14.65 -14.75
C ASP A 330 -0.36 15.89 -14.62
N ILE A 331 0.92 15.73 -14.93
CA ILE A 331 1.92 16.80 -14.96
C ILE A 331 2.83 16.63 -16.17
N TYR A 332 3.14 17.74 -16.86
CA TYR A 332 4.08 17.79 -17.97
C TYR A 332 5.21 18.78 -17.66
N VAL A 333 6.46 18.38 -17.92
CA VAL A 333 7.63 19.25 -17.91
C VAL A 333 8.17 19.40 -19.32
N SER A 334 8.27 20.65 -19.77
CA SER A 334 8.75 20.93 -21.13
C SER A 334 10.20 20.50 -21.35
N SER A 335 10.52 20.07 -22.57
CA SER A 335 11.86 19.65 -22.99
C SER A 335 12.95 20.72 -22.84
N LYS A 336 12.57 22.00 -22.70
CA LYS A 336 13.51 23.10 -22.45
C LYS A 336 14.00 23.15 -21.01
N CYS A 337 13.29 22.50 -20.09
CA CYS A 337 13.55 22.58 -18.66
C CYS A 337 13.83 21.22 -18.03
N SER A 338 13.61 20.14 -18.79
CA SER A 338 13.97 18.77 -18.41
C SER A 338 15.46 18.59 -18.13
N GLU A 339 16.32 19.46 -18.69
CA GLU A 339 17.76 19.44 -18.41
C GLU A 339 18.06 19.68 -16.92
N ALA A 340 17.19 20.41 -16.21
CA ALA A 340 17.30 20.58 -14.77
C ALA A 340 17.20 19.24 -14.04
N LEU A 341 16.43 18.30 -14.60
CA LEU A 341 16.22 16.96 -14.08
C LEU A 341 17.23 15.94 -14.65
N GLY A 342 18.23 16.40 -15.42
CA GLY A 342 19.18 15.51 -16.10
C GLY A 342 18.58 14.73 -17.28
N LEU A 343 17.41 15.11 -17.77
CA LEU A 343 16.68 14.38 -18.80
C LEU A 343 16.81 15.03 -20.18
N ARG A 344 16.84 14.19 -21.22
CA ARG A 344 16.72 14.63 -22.63
C ARG A 344 15.26 14.53 -23.07
N GLY A 345 14.73 15.58 -23.70
CA GLY A 345 13.33 15.61 -24.15
C GLY A 345 12.36 15.99 -23.03
N GLY A 346 11.06 15.98 -23.31
CA GLY A 346 10.05 16.31 -22.29
C GLY A 346 9.94 15.24 -21.20
N LEU A 347 9.21 15.54 -20.14
CA LEU A 347 8.85 14.58 -19.09
C LEU A 347 7.33 14.62 -18.88
N ASP A 348 6.69 13.47 -19.03
CA ASP A 348 5.31 13.21 -18.64
C ASP A 348 5.33 12.54 -17.27
N VAL A 349 4.57 13.06 -16.31
CA VAL A 349 4.43 12.47 -14.98
C VAL A 349 2.98 12.10 -14.74
N GLU A 350 2.78 10.86 -14.34
CA GLU A 350 1.47 10.26 -14.07
C GLU A 350 1.42 9.81 -12.62
N VAL A 351 0.40 10.25 -11.88
CA VAL A 351 0.22 9.84 -10.50
C VAL A 351 -0.81 8.72 -10.44
N GLU A 352 -0.45 7.58 -9.86
CA GLU A 352 -1.27 6.37 -9.93
C GLU A 352 -1.59 5.77 -8.57
N THR A 353 -2.81 6.01 -8.07
CA THR A 353 -3.26 5.44 -6.78
C THR A 353 -3.60 3.95 -6.81
N LEU A 354 -3.66 3.33 -7.99
CA LEU A 354 -3.98 1.91 -8.21
C LEU A 354 -5.39 1.44 -7.77
N TYR A 355 -6.25 2.34 -7.32
CA TYR A 355 -7.59 2.02 -6.81
C TYR A 355 -8.55 1.50 -7.91
N GLY A 356 -9.42 0.57 -7.54
CA GLY A 356 -10.54 0.08 -8.37
C GLY A 356 -10.14 -0.66 -9.64
N THR A 357 -8.92 -1.20 -9.70
CA THR A 357 -8.36 -1.68 -10.97
C THR A 357 -8.46 -3.17 -11.17
N GLY A 358 -8.63 -3.93 -10.08
CA GLY A 358 -8.59 -5.41 -10.09
C GLY A 358 -7.22 -6.00 -10.43
N THR A 359 -6.45 -5.36 -11.32
CA THR A 359 -5.12 -5.77 -11.76
C THR A 359 -4.17 -4.55 -11.85
N VAL A 360 -3.31 -4.40 -10.84
CA VAL A 360 -2.35 -3.30 -10.75
C VAL A 360 -1.43 -3.20 -11.96
N ILE A 361 -0.95 -4.35 -12.46
CA ILE A 361 -0.03 -4.41 -13.61
C ILE A 361 -0.68 -3.80 -14.85
N HIS A 362 -1.92 -4.20 -15.18
CA HIS A 362 -2.58 -3.69 -16.39
C HIS A 362 -2.88 -2.19 -16.27
N LYS A 363 -3.19 -1.67 -15.07
CA LYS A 363 -3.38 -0.22 -14.90
C LYS A 363 -2.12 0.54 -15.28
N VAL A 364 -1.01 0.25 -14.60
CA VAL A 364 0.26 0.97 -14.82
C VAL A 364 0.76 0.74 -16.25
N TRP A 365 0.65 -0.48 -16.77
CA TRP A 365 1.02 -0.79 -18.14
C TRP A 365 0.17 -0.02 -19.16
N THR A 366 -1.13 0.12 -18.93
CA THR A 366 -2.02 0.89 -19.82
C THR A 366 -1.66 2.37 -19.79
N THR A 367 -1.36 2.93 -18.61
CA THR A 367 -0.86 4.32 -18.46
C THR A 367 0.42 4.50 -19.28
N ILE A 368 1.37 3.58 -19.18
CA ILE A 368 2.62 3.63 -19.95
C ILE A 368 2.37 3.47 -21.45
N LEU A 369 1.56 2.49 -21.88
CA LEU A 369 1.27 2.22 -23.29
C LEU A 369 0.57 3.39 -23.97
N ARG A 370 -0.44 3.97 -23.31
CA ARG A 370 -1.16 5.15 -23.83
C ARG A 370 -0.20 6.29 -24.12
N ARG A 371 0.83 6.49 -23.28
CA ARG A 371 1.88 7.47 -23.56
C ARG A 371 2.79 6.98 -24.68
N ARG A 372 3.23 5.74 -24.65
CA ARG A 372 4.18 5.19 -25.61
C ARG A 372 3.66 5.17 -27.06
N GLU A 373 2.40 4.84 -27.29
CA GLU A 373 1.77 4.86 -28.62
C GLU A 373 1.72 6.27 -29.23
N LEU A 374 1.67 7.31 -28.38
CA LEU A 374 1.69 8.72 -28.79
C LEU A 374 3.10 9.28 -29.01
N LEU A 375 4.09 8.70 -28.33
CA LEU A 375 5.47 9.16 -28.30
C LEU A 375 6.36 8.60 -29.41
N GLY A 376 5.77 8.01 -30.47
CA GLY A 376 6.50 7.33 -31.54
C GLY A 376 7.84 8.01 -31.89
N ASN A 377 8.97 7.31 -31.72
CA ASN A 377 10.36 7.75 -31.92
C ASN A 377 10.79 9.13 -31.33
N VAL A 378 9.92 9.89 -30.68
CA VAL A 378 10.20 11.17 -30.04
C VAL A 378 10.16 10.91 -28.54
N LEU A 379 11.31 10.50 -28.00
CA LEU A 379 11.54 10.21 -26.60
C LEU A 379 11.00 11.35 -25.70
N SER A 380 9.84 11.17 -25.07
CA SER A 380 9.55 11.78 -23.77
C SER A 380 9.86 10.75 -22.69
N ASN A 381 10.32 11.24 -21.56
CA ASN A 381 10.51 10.44 -20.36
C ASN A 381 9.14 10.33 -19.68
N VAL A 382 8.84 9.18 -19.08
CA VAL A 382 7.60 8.93 -18.36
C VAL A 382 7.94 8.56 -16.93
N TRP A 383 7.48 9.35 -15.98
CA TRP A 383 7.54 9.02 -14.56
C TRP A 383 6.16 8.59 -14.10
N VAL A 384 6.04 7.36 -13.61
CA VAL A 384 4.81 6.93 -12.93
C VAL A 384 5.06 7.02 -11.43
N VAL A 385 4.38 7.96 -10.77
CA VAL A 385 4.47 8.18 -9.33
C VAL A 385 3.32 7.44 -8.64
N VAL A 386 3.64 6.34 -7.99
CA VAL A 386 2.67 5.57 -7.19
C VAL A 386 2.78 6.02 -5.74
N PRO A 387 1.68 6.49 -5.10
CA PRO A 387 1.69 6.88 -3.69
C PRO A 387 2.16 5.73 -2.80
N ASN A 388 2.93 6.06 -1.75
CA ASN A 388 3.61 5.07 -0.92
C ASN A 388 2.72 3.93 -0.41
N PRO A 389 1.51 4.17 0.14
CA PRO A 389 0.66 3.07 0.59
C PRO A 389 0.31 2.09 -0.53
N SER A 390 -0.03 2.60 -1.72
CA SER A 390 -0.33 1.78 -2.91
C SER A 390 0.92 1.06 -3.43
N ALA A 391 2.06 1.75 -3.47
CA ALA A 391 3.33 1.22 -3.95
C ALA A 391 3.82 0.05 -3.09
N LEU A 392 3.90 0.26 -1.78
CA LEU A 392 4.44 -0.72 -0.84
C LEU A 392 3.56 -1.98 -0.75
N THR A 393 2.23 -1.81 -0.76
CA THR A 393 1.29 -2.95 -0.71
C THR A 393 1.26 -3.78 -1.99
N HIS A 394 1.71 -3.22 -3.11
CA HIS A 394 1.77 -3.88 -4.41
C HIS A 394 3.19 -4.03 -4.96
N ILE A 395 4.20 -3.90 -4.09
CA ILE A 395 5.60 -3.82 -4.51
C ILE A 395 6.05 -5.03 -5.32
N TYR A 396 5.53 -6.22 -5.02
CA TYR A 396 5.77 -7.42 -5.82
C TYR A 396 5.36 -7.29 -7.29
N HIS A 397 4.16 -6.75 -7.54
CA HIS A 397 3.64 -6.57 -8.89
C HIS A 397 4.36 -5.44 -9.61
N LEU A 398 4.68 -4.36 -8.90
CA LEU A 398 5.35 -3.20 -9.47
C LEU A 398 6.82 -3.50 -9.80
N LEU A 399 7.56 -4.21 -8.95
CA LEU A 399 8.93 -4.64 -9.27
C LEU A 399 8.96 -5.63 -10.44
N SER A 400 8.01 -6.56 -10.50
CA SER A 400 7.86 -7.45 -11.66
C SER A 400 7.60 -6.66 -12.95
N LEU A 401 6.81 -5.58 -12.85
CA LEU A 401 6.56 -4.69 -13.98
C LEU A 401 7.82 -3.92 -14.40
N GLU A 402 8.65 -3.47 -13.46
CA GLU A 402 9.94 -2.83 -13.79
C GLU A 402 10.85 -3.76 -14.60
N GLU A 403 10.84 -5.07 -14.33
CA GLU A 403 11.61 -6.03 -15.13
C GLU A 403 11.17 -6.06 -16.59
N GLU A 404 9.85 -6.05 -16.82
CA GLU A 404 9.25 -5.99 -18.16
C GLU A 404 9.49 -4.63 -18.84
N LEU A 405 9.68 -3.56 -18.07
CA LEU A 405 9.97 -2.22 -18.56
C LEU A 405 11.46 -1.98 -18.85
N ARG A 406 12.38 -2.84 -18.40
CA ARG A 406 13.84 -2.68 -18.64
C ARG A 406 14.24 -2.43 -20.10
N PRO A 407 13.62 -3.05 -21.12
CA PRO A 407 13.93 -2.76 -22.53
C PRO A 407 13.69 -1.30 -22.93
N LEU A 408 12.91 -0.55 -22.16
CA LEU A 408 12.65 0.87 -22.36
C LEU A 408 13.73 1.78 -21.74
N GLY A 409 14.67 1.22 -20.96
CA GLY A 409 15.71 1.98 -20.27
C GLY A 409 15.14 3.05 -19.32
N ASP A 410 15.88 4.14 -19.13
CA ASP A 410 15.47 5.26 -18.26
C ASP A 410 14.30 6.10 -18.82
N ALA A 411 13.76 5.74 -20.00
CA ALA A 411 12.63 6.46 -20.58
C ALA A 411 11.34 6.25 -19.77
N VAL A 412 11.23 5.16 -19.01
CA VAL A 412 10.09 4.92 -18.11
C VAL A 412 10.62 4.51 -16.75
N THR A 413 10.18 5.20 -15.71
CA THR A 413 10.64 4.94 -14.33
C THR A 413 9.48 4.99 -13.35
N LEU A 414 9.45 4.06 -12.41
CA LEU A 414 8.47 4.04 -11.32
C LEU A 414 9.06 4.74 -10.09
N TRP A 415 8.28 5.65 -9.53
CA TRP A 415 8.64 6.45 -8.37
C TRP A 415 7.59 6.31 -7.28
N THR A 416 8.00 6.56 -6.04
CA THR A 416 7.12 6.87 -4.91
C THR A 416 7.64 8.11 -4.19
N LEU A 417 6.98 8.54 -3.11
CA LEU A 417 7.39 9.75 -2.41
C LEU A 417 8.46 9.47 -1.36
N ASN A 418 9.36 10.42 -1.20
CA ASN A 418 10.25 10.54 -0.05
C ASN A 418 10.07 11.94 0.53
N LEU A 419 9.24 12.05 1.54
CA LEU A 419 8.87 13.33 2.17
C LEU A 419 10.03 13.97 2.92
N ASP A 420 11.08 13.21 3.25
CA ASP A 420 12.30 13.71 3.86
C ASP A 420 13.31 14.27 2.84
N ASP A 421 13.16 13.93 1.56
CA ASP A 421 13.95 14.56 0.50
C ASP A 421 13.46 16.00 0.27
N ASN A 422 14.38 16.94 0.50
CA ASN A 422 14.13 18.36 0.31
C ASN A 422 14.24 18.80 -1.14
N ASP A 423 14.74 17.92 -2.03
CA ASP A 423 14.89 18.21 -3.44
C ASP A 423 13.61 17.89 -4.24
N LEU A 424 13.54 16.71 -4.85
CA LEU A 424 12.39 16.28 -5.65
C LEU A 424 11.31 15.63 -4.78
N GLY A 425 11.66 15.15 -3.59
CA GLY A 425 10.71 14.47 -2.72
C GLY A 425 10.26 13.12 -3.28
N LEU A 426 11.06 12.51 -4.16
CA LEU A 426 10.77 11.27 -4.88
C LEU A 426 11.85 10.22 -4.63
N MET A 427 11.46 8.95 -4.64
CA MET A 427 12.36 7.80 -4.52
C MET A 427 11.98 6.76 -5.55
N ARG A 428 12.97 6.18 -6.22
CA ARG A 428 12.71 5.11 -7.20
C ARG A 428 12.26 3.84 -6.47
N LEU A 429 11.45 3.02 -7.15
CA LEU A 429 10.90 1.83 -6.53
C LEU A 429 11.98 0.78 -6.20
N ASP A 430 13.03 0.67 -7.01
CA ASP A 430 14.20 -0.17 -6.76
C ASP A 430 14.97 0.25 -5.50
N ASP A 431 15.11 1.56 -5.27
CA ASP A 431 15.70 2.10 -4.04
C ASP A 431 14.84 1.75 -2.80
N VAL A 432 13.51 1.86 -2.89
CA VAL A 432 12.59 1.45 -1.81
C VAL A 432 12.76 -0.03 -1.48
N TYR A 433 12.89 -0.87 -2.51
CA TYR A 433 13.16 -2.29 -2.31
C TYR A 433 14.53 -2.52 -1.65
N GLY A 434 15.56 -1.76 -2.03
CA GLY A 434 16.86 -1.74 -1.37
C GLY A 434 16.77 -1.44 0.13
N GLU A 435 15.99 -0.43 0.50
CA GLU A 435 15.73 -0.06 1.90
C GLU A 435 15.07 -1.19 2.70
N LEU A 436 14.05 -1.83 2.15
CA LEU A 436 13.39 -2.97 2.80
C LEU A 436 14.40 -4.11 3.03
N ARG A 437 15.22 -4.44 2.02
CA ARG A 437 16.21 -5.53 2.13
C ARG A 437 17.25 -5.29 3.22
N LYS A 438 17.69 -4.05 3.44
CA LYS A 438 18.67 -3.73 4.49
C LYS A 438 18.17 -4.19 5.86
N VAL A 439 16.91 -3.91 6.18
CA VAL A 439 16.34 -4.21 7.50
C VAL A 439 15.94 -5.68 7.64
N ILE A 440 15.49 -6.31 6.55
CA ILE A 440 15.22 -7.76 6.52
C ILE A 440 16.52 -8.57 6.68
N GLY A 441 17.60 -8.18 5.99
CA GLY A 441 18.90 -8.84 6.06
C GLY A 441 19.52 -8.78 7.46
N GLY A 442 19.32 -7.68 8.19
CA GLY A 442 19.70 -7.55 9.60
C GLY A 442 18.96 -8.53 10.52
N ALA A 443 17.65 -8.67 10.35
CA ALA A 443 16.82 -9.61 11.12
C ALA A 443 17.20 -11.09 10.85
N GLN A 444 17.52 -11.43 9.59
CA GLN A 444 18.00 -12.78 9.22
C GLN A 444 19.40 -13.08 9.81
N ALA A 445 20.31 -12.10 9.86
CA ALA A 445 21.63 -12.26 10.46
C ALA A 445 21.56 -12.43 11.99
N ALA A 446 20.68 -11.67 12.67
CA ALA A 446 20.46 -11.79 14.11
C ALA A 446 19.94 -13.19 14.52
N ARG A 447 19.04 -13.77 13.71
CA ARG A 447 18.56 -15.16 13.89
C ARG A 447 19.66 -16.21 13.77
N ARG A 448 20.62 -16.03 12.85
CA ARG A 448 21.73 -16.97 12.67
C ARG A 448 22.66 -16.96 13.89
N LEU A 449 22.91 -15.78 14.46
CA LEU A 449 23.75 -15.62 15.66
C LEU A 449 23.12 -16.23 16.91
N THR A 450 21.80 -16.11 17.09
CA THR A 450 21.10 -16.74 18.23
C THR A 450 20.99 -18.26 18.08
N SER A 451 20.86 -18.78 16.86
CA SER A 451 20.85 -20.23 16.60
C SER A 451 22.22 -20.91 16.68
N ALA A 452 23.32 -20.15 16.53
CA ALA A 452 24.68 -20.67 16.60
C ALA A 452 25.29 -20.63 18.02
N GLY A 453 24.60 -19.99 18.96
CA GLY A 453 25.00 -19.88 20.37
C GLY A 453 24.18 -20.74 21.35
N ALA A 454 23.37 -21.69 20.84
CA ALA A 454 22.54 -22.60 21.63
C ALA A 454 23.08 -24.04 21.60
#